data_AF-A0A1G5AGR9-F1
#
_entry.id   AF-A0A1G5AGR9-F1
#
_cell.length_a   1.000
_cell.length_b   1.000
_cell.length_c   1.000
_cell.angle_alpha   90.00
_cell.angle_beta   90.00
_cell.angle_gamma   90.00
#
_symmetry.space_group_name_H-M   'P 1'
#
loop_
_entity.id
_entity.type
_entity.pdbx_description
1 polymer ?
#
loop_
_entity_poly.entity_id
_entity_poly.type
_entity_poly.pdbx_seq_one_letter_code
_entity_poly.pdbx_strand_id
1 'polypeptide(L)'
;MPNSLSIFYHHAHVDEPKSLGDTAILTHRLAQLSVSHIAPLTAFVEDLRSQRNLTHEIPHFDPFDGGTLAECLFLLEAPGSRAVESGFISRNNPDETAKNFFTFNREAGLDRRRTVVWNVVPWYVGTGQKIRPVTLKDIRDAEPALRSLLPLLPNLKVVVLVGQKPPERKRCFGN
;
A
#
# COMPACT_ATOMS: atom_id res chain seq x y z
N MET A 1 32.88 5.84 -19.28
CA MET A 1 32.43 6.07 -17.89
C MET A 1 30.95 6.41 -17.95
N PRO A 2 30.04 5.62 -17.37
CA PRO A 2 28.65 6.04 -17.29
C PRO A 2 28.55 7.34 -16.50
N ASN A 3 27.78 8.30 -17.02
CA ASN A 3 27.59 9.61 -16.40
C ASN A 3 26.98 9.44 -15.00
N SER A 4 27.46 10.17 -14.00
CA SER A 4 26.96 10.12 -12.62
C SER A 4 25.44 10.29 -12.55
N LEU A 5 24.88 11.17 -13.39
CA LEU A 5 23.44 11.36 -13.53
C LEU A 5 22.71 10.08 -13.98
N SER A 6 23.29 9.28 -14.90
CA SER A 6 22.68 8.03 -15.36
C SER A 6 22.70 6.92 -14.30
N ILE A 7 23.72 6.91 -13.43
CA ILE A 7 23.83 5.98 -12.31
C ILE A 7 22.78 6.32 -11.25
N PHE A 8 22.66 7.60 -10.88
CA PHE A 8 21.63 8.06 -9.96
C PHE A 8 20.21 7.81 -10.50
N TYR A 9 19.98 8.03 -11.81
CA TYR A 9 18.68 7.76 -12.44
C TYR A 9 18.35 6.26 -12.44
N HIS A 10 19.31 5.39 -12.76
CA HIS A 10 19.09 3.94 -12.70
C HIS A 10 18.80 3.46 -11.28
N HIS A 11 19.51 4.00 -10.28
CA HIS A 11 19.31 3.66 -8.88
C HIS A 11 17.93 4.08 -8.35
N ALA A 12 17.45 5.25 -8.78
CA ALA A 12 16.16 5.79 -8.34
C ALA A 12 14.94 4.98 -8.86
N HIS A 13 15.08 4.29 -9.99
CA HIS A 13 14.01 3.53 -10.65
C HIS A 13 13.91 2.05 -10.23
N VAL A 14 14.65 1.63 -9.20
CA VAL A 14 14.69 0.24 -8.77
C VAL A 14 13.31 -0.24 -8.29
N ASP A 15 12.84 -1.34 -8.88
CA ASP A 15 11.66 -2.09 -8.45
C ASP A 15 12.08 -3.42 -7.80
N GLU A 16 12.57 -3.33 -6.57
CA GLU A 16 13.03 -4.50 -5.81
C GLU A 16 12.40 -4.54 -4.42
N PRO A 17 12.28 -5.73 -3.79
CA PRO A 17 11.86 -5.83 -2.40
C PRO A 17 12.71 -4.94 -1.49
N LYS A 18 12.06 -4.28 -0.53
CA LYS A 18 12.70 -3.42 0.49
C LYS A 18 13.43 -2.18 -0.03
N SER A 19 13.34 -1.88 -1.33
CA SER A 19 14.01 -0.72 -1.94
C SER A 19 13.56 0.63 -1.37
N LEU A 20 12.35 0.74 -0.80
CA LEU A 20 11.91 1.98 -0.13
C LEU A 20 12.59 2.25 1.21
N GLY A 21 13.49 1.37 1.66
CA GLY A 21 14.42 1.70 2.75
C GLY A 21 15.54 2.66 2.32
N ASP A 22 15.76 2.86 1.02
CA ASP A 22 16.73 3.81 0.48
C ASP A 22 16.09 5.19 0.27
N THR A 23 16.68 6.23 0.86
CA THR A 23 16.16 7.60 0.80
C THR A 23 16.11 8.18 -0.62
N ALA A 24 17.06 7.82 -1.50
CA ALA A 24 17.07 8.30 -2.89
C ALA A 24 15.90 7.69 -3.68
N ILE A 25 15.64 6.39 -3.50
CA ILE A 25 14.52 5.69 -4.11
C ILE A 25 13.19 6.24 -3.57
N LEU A 26 13.11 6.46 -2.25
CA LEU A 26 11.94 7.04 -1.61
C LEU A 26 11.63 8.44 -2.15
N THR A 27 12.65 9.30 -2.25
CA THR A 27 12.51 10.67 -2.77
C THR A 27 12.01 10.67 -4.22
N HIS A 28 12.57 9.79 -5.04
CA HIS A 28 12.10 9.59 -6.41
C HIS A 28 10.67 9.08 -6.50
N ARG A 29 10.27 8.21 -5.56
CA ARG A 29 8.90 7.70 -5.48
C ARG A 29 7.92 8.81 -5.13
N LEU A 30 8.26 9.67 -4.16
CA LEU A 30 7.46 10.82 -3.75
C LEU A 30 7.27 11.82 -4.90
N ALA A 31 8.31 12.05 -5.71
CA ALA A 31 8.23 12.93 -6.88
C ALA A 31 7.23 12.45 -7.96
N GLN A 32 6.75 11.21 -7.88
CA GLN A 32 5.81 10.63 -8.83
C GLN A 32 4.35 10.66 -8.35
N LEU A 33 4.04 11.27 -7.21
CA LEU A 33 2.65 11.35 -6.71
C LEU A 33 1.70 12.13 -7.63
N SER A 34 2.23 12.94 -8.55
CA SER A 34 1.47 13.74 -9.51
C SER A 34 1.37 13.13 -10.91
N VAL A 35 1.90 11.92 -11.14
CA VAL A 35 1.75 11.26 -12.45
C VAL A 35 0.28 10.91 -12.71
N SER A 36 -0.13 10.93 -13.98
CA SER A 36 -1.55 10.93 -14.38
C SER A 36 -2.41 9.82 -13.77
N HIS A 37 -1.91 8.58 -13.72
CA HIS A 37 -2.66 7.44 -13.17
C HIS A 37 -2.68 7.40 -11.65
N ILE A 38 -1.93 8.26 -10.96
CA ILE A 38 -1.79 8.29 -9.49
C ILE A 38 -2.40 9.55 -8.91
N ALA A 39 -2.34 10.69 -9.60
CA ALA A 39 -2.80 11.97 -9.09
C ALA A 39 -4.23 11.93 -8.49
N PRO A 40 -5.24 11.26 -9.08
CA PRO A 40 -6.56 11.14 -8.46
C PRO A 40 -6.54 10.39 -7.12
N LEU A 41 -5.70 9.35 -7.01
CA LEU A 41 -5.53 8.57 -5.79
C LEU A 41 -4.75 9.34 -4.72
N THR A 42 -3.76 10.14 -5.12
CA THR A 42 -3.08 11.09 -4.24
C THR A 42 -4.08 12.10 -3.66
N ALA A 43 -4.92 12.71 -4.50
CA ALA A 43 -5.95 13.66 -4.05
C ALA A 43 -6.94 13.01 -3.07
N PHE A 44 -7.33 11.76 -3.33
CA PHE A 44 -8.15 10.97 -2.41
C PHE A 44 -7.49 10.77 -1.05
N VAL A 45 -6.18 10.47 -1.00
CA VAL A 45 -5.44 10.36 0.27
C VAL A 45 -5.43 11.70 1.02
N GLU A 46 -5.21 12.82 0.34
CA GLU A 46 -5.21 14.14 0.98
C GLU A 46 -6.58 14.54 1.53
N ASP A 47 -7.66 14.19 0.83
CA ASP A 47 -9.03 14.39 1.31
C ASP A 47 -9.30 13.58 2.59
N LEU A 48 -8.91 12.29 2.62
CA LEU A 48 -9.03 11.46 3.82
C LEU A 48 -8.23 12.02 5.01
N ARG A 49 -7.01 12.50 4.76
CA ARG A 49 -6.18 13.16 5.78
C ARG A 49 -6.87 14.38 6.35
N SER A 50 -7.41 15.22 5.48
CA SER A 50 -8.14 16.45 5.85
C SER A 50 -9.38 16.13 6.69
N GLN A 51 -10.21 15.18 6.26
CA GLN A 51 -11.45 14.78 6.95
C GLN A 51 -11.20 14.21 8.35
N ARG A 52 -10.05 13.57 8.56
CA ARG A 52 -9.70 12.92 9.84
C ARG A 52 -8.74 13.71 10.71
N ASN A 53 -8.26 14.87 10.23
CA ASN A 53 -7.18 15.62 10.87
C ASN A 53 -5.94 14.75 11.11
N LEU A 54 -5.54 14.01 10.07
CA LEU A 54 -4.38 13.12 10.03
C LEU A 54 -3.37 13.61 8.98
N THR A 55 -2.17 13.03 9.00
CA THR A 55 -1.09 13.35 8.07
C THR A 55 -0.50 12.04 7.49
N HIS A 56 0.77 11.76 7.76
CA HIS A 56 1.52 10.58 7.35
C HIS A 56 0.93 9.23 7.81
N GLU A 57 -0.04 9.25 8.75
CA GLU A 57 -0.74 8.06 9.22
C GLU A 57 -1.59 7.38 8.14
N ILE A 58 -1.90 8.09 7.04
CA ILE A 58 -2.53 7.53 5.84
C ILE A 58 -1.46 7.52 4.73
N PRO A 59 -0.86 6.36 4.40
CA PRO A 59 0.15 6.28 3.35
C PRO A 59 -0.47 6.45 1.96
N HIS A 60 0.33 6.94 1.01
CA HIS A 60 -0.06 7.04 -0.40
C HIS A 60 -0.12 5.67 -1.08
N PHE A 61 -0.83 5.62 -2.20
CA PHE A 61 -0.67 4.56 -3.19
C PHE A 61 0.73 4.62 -3.80
N ASP A 62 1.33 3.47 -4.13
CA ASP A 62 2.63 3.40 -4.78
C ASP A 62 2.54 3.79 -6.28
N PRO A 63 3.28 4.81 -6.75
CA PRO A 63 3.27 5.21 -8.15
C PRO A 63 3.69 4.15 -9.19
N PHE A 64 4.40 3.09 -8.77
CA PHE A 64 4.78 2.00 -9.67
C PHE A 64 3.66 0.97 -9.85
N ASP A 65 2.60 1.03 -9.04
CA ASP A 65 1.39 0.25 -9.26
C ASP A 65 0.53 0.86 -10.37
N GLY A 66 -0.53 0.16 -10.76
CA GLY A 66 -1.41 0.56 -11.87
C GLY A 66 -2.23 1.83 -11.62
N GLY A 67 -2.31 2.30 -10.37
CA GLY A 67 -3.12 3.46 -10.00
C GLY A 67 -4.57 3.32 -10.48
N THR A 68 -5.12 4.36 -11.08
CA THR A 68 -6.48 4.37 -11.67
C THR A 68 -6.63 3.42 -12.87
N LEU A 69 -5.54 2.93 -13.44
CA LEU A 69 -5.56 1.94 -14.52
C LEU A 69 -5.62 0.49 -14.02
N ALA A 70 -5.54 0.26 -12.70
CA ALA A 70 -5.51 -1.07 -12.13
C ALA A 70 -6.80 -1.86 -12.40
N GLU A 71 -6.64 -3.15 -12.69
CA GLU A 71 -7.72 -4.12 -12.87
C GLU A 71 -7.95 -5.00 -11.64
N CYS A 72 -6.96 -5.04 -10.74
CA CYS A 72 -6.99 -5.82 -9.52
C CYS A 72 -6.65 -4.94 -8.30
N LEU A 73 -7.52 -4.96 -7.30
CA LEU A 73 -7.29 -4.33 -6.00
C LEU A 73 -6.95 -5.40 -4.96
N PHE A 74 -5.75 -5.36 -4.41
CA PHE A 74 -5.44 -6.10 -3.19
C PHE A 74 -5.87 -5.28 -1.99
N LEU A 75 -6.78 -5.83 -1.19
CA LEU A 75 -7.35 -5.16 -0.03
C LEU A 75 -6.88 -5.85 1.26
N LEU A 76 -6.03 -5.15 2.01
CA LEU A 76 -5.41 -5.59 3.27
C LEU A 76 -6.16 -5.00 4.47
N GLU A 77 -5.80 -5.38 5.70
CA GLU A 77 -6.51 -4.94 6.91
C GLU A 77 -6.25 -3.45 7.26
N ALA A 78 -4.99 -3.09 7.56
CA ALA A 78 -4.57 -1.76 7.99
C ALA A 78 -3.07 -1.53 7.69
N PRO A 79 -2.58 -0.28 7.60
CA PRO A 79 -1.17 -0.03 7.35
C PRO A 79 -0.31 -0.41 8.56
N GLY A 80 0.81 -1.09 8.30
CA GLY A 80 1.86 -1.33 9.28
C GLY A 80 2.77 -0.12 9.46
N SER A 81 3.63 -0.14 10.48
CA SER A 81 4.55 0.97 10.78
C SER A 81 5.48 1.32 9.63
N ARG A 82 5.96 0.32 8.86
CA ARG A 82 6.83 0.56 7.70
C ARG A 82 6.14 1.26 6.53
N ALA A 83 4.83 1.06 6.36
CA ALA A 83 4.05 1.78 5.35
C ALA A 83 3.86 3.26 5.74
N VAL A 84 3.70 3.55 7.04
CA VAL A 84 3.65 4.92 7.56
C VAL A 84 5.01 5.60 7.42
N GLU A 85 6.10 4.89 7.76
CA GLU A 85 7.47 5.41 7.66
C GLU A 85 7.90 5.71 6.22
N SER A 86 7.59 4.82 5.28
CA SER A 86 7.85 5.08 3.85
C SER A 86 6.84 6.06 3.24
N GLY A 87 5.69 6.26 3.87
CA GLY A 87 4.58 7.03 3.31
C GLY A 87 3.87 6.32 2.15
N PHE A 88 4.10 5.02 1.91
CA PHE A 88 3.46 4.25 0.84
C PHE A 88 2.86 2.91 1.30
N ILE A 89 1.71 2.55 0.73
CA ILE A 89 1.22 1.18 0.68
C ILE A 89 1.92 0.49 -0.49
N SER A 90 3.04 -0.18 -0.21
CA SER A 90 3.93 -0.67 -1.26
C SER A 90 4.47 -2.07 -0.98
N ARG A 91 4.60 -2.84 -2.06
CA ARG A 91 5.35 -4.10 -2.10
C ARG A 91 6.88 -3.92 -2.04
N ASN A 92 7.36 -2.69 -2.15
CA ASN A 92 8.78 -2.32 -1.99
C ASN A 92 9.11 -1.84 -0.56
N ASN A 93 8.15 -1.83 0.37
CA ASN A 93 8.39 -1.42 1.75
C ASN A 93 9.46 -2.29 2.43
N PRO A 94 10.25 -1.73 3.37
CA PRO A 94 11.39 -2.41 4.00
C PRO A 94 10.96 -3.41 5.10
N ASP A 95 10.04 -4.31 4.77
CA ASP A 95 9.58 -5.40 5.65
C ASP A 95 9.38 -6.72 4.90
N GLU A 96 9.29 -7.82 5.66
CA GLU A 96 9.13 -9.17 5.08
C GLU A 96 7.76 -9.39 4.46
N THR A 97 6.70 -8.73 4.95
CA THR A 97 5.35 -8.89 4.40
C THR A 97 5.29 -8.30 2.99
N ALA A 98 5.81 -7.09 2.80
CA ALA A 98 5.93 -6.44 1.50
C ALA A 98 6.80 -7.25 0.54
N LYS A 99 7.97 -7.75 1.00
CA LYS A 99 8.85 -8.63 0.20
C LYS A 99 8.16 -9.93 -0.23
N ASN A 100 7.45 -10.59 0.67
CA ASN A 100 6.71 -11.81 0.35
C ASN A 100 5.61 -11.51 -0.67
N PHE A 101 4.84 -10.44 -0.45
CA PHE A 101 3.81 -10.00 -1.38
C PHE A 101 4.38 -9.66 -2.77
N PHE A 102 5.51 -8.96 -2.85
CA PHE A 102 6.24 -8.72 -4.09
C PHE A 102 6.58 -10.05 -4.80
N THR A 103 7.16 -10.98 -4.06
CA THR A 103 7.64 -12.27 -4.59
C THR A 103 6.47 -13.11 -5.12
N PHE A 104 5.38 -13.22 -4.36
CA PHE A 104 4.19 -13.95 -4.78
C PHE A 104 3.54 -13.36 -6.02
N ASN A 105 3.43 -12.04 -6.12
CA ASN A 105 2.87 -11.39 -7.31
C ASN A 105 3.74 -11.67 -8.55
N ARG A 106 5.06 -11.58 -8.39
CA ARG A 106 6.03 -11.88 -9.47
C ARG A 106 5.94 -13.34 -9.91
N GLU A 107 5.91 -14.27 -8.97
CA GLU A 107 5.80 -15.71 -9.24
C GLU A 107 4.46 -16.09 -9.89
N ALA A 108 3.38 -15.40 -9.52
CA ALA A 108 2.07 -15.56 -10.15
C ALA A 108 1.98 -14.90 -11.55
N GLY A 109 3.03 -14.22 -12.02
CA GLY A 109 3.02 -13.53 -13.31
C GLY A 109 2.08 -12.33 -13.37
N LEU A 110 1.74 -11.74 -12.21
CA LEU A 110 0.87 -10.57 -12.15
C LEU A 110 1.66 -9.32 -12.54
N ASP A 111 1.29 -8.72 -13.67
CA ASP A 111 1.84 -7.41 -14.06
C ASP A 111 1.44 -6.37 -13.01
N ARG A 112 2.46 -5.81 -12.35
CA ARG A 112 2.32 -4.79 -11.32
C ARG A 112 1.42 -3.62 -11.76
N ARG A 113 1.52 -3.21 -13.02
CA ARG A 113 0.76 -2.08 -13.61
C ARG A 113 -0.73 -2.37 -13.75
N ARG A 114 -1.16 -3.62 -13.55
CA ARG A 114 -2.57 -4.02 -13.53
C ARG A 114 -3.12 -4.14 -12.11
N THR A 115 -2.30 -3.88 -11.10
CA THR A 115 -2.65 -4.09 -9.69
C THR A 115 -2.52 -2.80 -8.91
N VAL A 116 -3.28 -2.67 -7.84
CA VAL A 116 -3.13 -1.63 -6.81
C VAL A 116 -3.33 -2.25 -5.44
N VAL A 117 -2.68 -1.71 -4.41
CA VAL A 117 -2.78 -2.20 -3.02
C VAL A 117 -3.40 -1.12 -2.14
N TRP A 118 -4.36 -1.50 -1.31
CA TRP A 118 -5.02 -0.61 -0.35
C TRP A 118 -5.37 -1.36 0.95
N ASN A 119 -5.80 -0.62 1.96
CA ASN A 119 -6.23 -1.17 3.24
C ASN A 119 -7.71 -0.86 3.50
N VAL A 120 -8.44 -1.80 4.10
CA VAL A 120 -9.82 -1.59 4.58
C VAL A 120 -9.87 -0.41 5.53
N VAL A 121 -8.96 -0.37 6.51
CA VAL A 121 -8.75 0.78 7.38
C VAL A 121 -7.51 1.53 6.89
N PRO A 122 -7.66 2.70 6.24
CA PRO A 122 -6.56 3.31 5.50
C PRO A 122 -5.56 4.10 6.37
N TRP A 123 -5.87 4.30 7.66
CA TRP A 123 -4.99 4.93 8.63
C TRP A 123 -4.38 3.93 9.60
N TYR A 124 -3.22 4.29 10.16
CA TYR A 124 -2.58 3.52 11.22
C TYR A 124 -3.48 3.37 12.44
N VAL A 125 -3.55 2.15 12.97
CA VAL A 125 -4.42 1.80 14.09
C VAL A 125 -3.56 1.48 15.32
N GLY A 126 -3.44 2.46 16.22
CA GLY A 126 -2.55 2.36 17.39
C GLY A 126 -2.16 3.72 17.95
N THR A 127 -1.15 3.75 18.83
CA THR A 127 -0.66 4.99 19.48
C THR A 127 0.67 5.49 18.91
N GLY A 128 0.95 5.23 17.62
CA GLY A 128 2.24 5.48 16.97
C GLY A 128 3.38 4.58 17.44
N GLN A 129 3.37 4.14 18.71
CA GLN A 129 4.38 3.26 19.33
C GLN A 129 3.97 1.79 19.34
N LYS A 130 2.66 1.51 19.26
CA LYS A 130 2.12 0.15 19.32
C LYS A 130 0.93 -0.01 18.37
N ILE A 131 1.01 -0.99 17.48
CA ILE A 131 -0.12 -1.44 16.65
C ILE A 131 -1.13 -2.13 17.58
N ARG A 132 -2.43 -1.84 17.39
CA ARG A 132 -3.51 -2.63 18.01
C ARG A 132 -4.31 -3.37 16.92
N PRO A 133 -5.02 -4.45 17.29
CA PRO A 133 -5.94 -5.10 16.36
C PRO A 133 -6.99 -4.13 15.82
N VAL A 134 -7.35 -4.31 14.54
CA VAL A 134 -8.49 -3.63 13.93
C VAL A 134 -9.79 -4.16 14.54
N THR A 135 -10.68 -3.23 14.88
CA THR A 135 -12.00 -3.54 15.44
C THR A 135 -13.10 -3.36 14.39
N LEU A 136 -14.29 -3.90 14.67
CA LEU A 136 -15.47 -3.65 13.84
C LEU A 136 -15.83 -2.16 13.74
N LYS A 137 -15.54 -1.38 14.78
CA LYS A 137 -15.75 0.07 14.76
C LYS A 137 -14.82 0.72 13.73
N ASP A 138 -13.54 0.35 13.72
CA ASP A 138 -12.57 0.89 12.76
C ASP A 138 -13.00 0.59 11.32
N ILE A 139 -13.48 -0.63 11.06
CA ILE A 139 -13.99 -1.03 9.74
C ILE A 139 -15.21 -0.20 9.33
N ARG A 140 -16.19 -0.01 10.23
CA ARG A 140 -17.37 0.82 9.98
C ARG A 140 -16.99 2.28 9.72
N ASP A 141 -16.07 2.81 10.51
CA ASP A 141 -15.57 4.18 10.35
C ASP A 141 -14.82 4.36 9.01
N ALA A 142 -14.22 3.30 8.48
CA ALA A 142 -13.47 3.31 7.21
C ALA A 142 -14.30 2.95 5.97
N GLU A 143 -15.52 2.43 6.14
CA GLU A 143 -16.42 2.08 5.04
C GLU A 143 -16.62 3.24 4.04
N PRO A 144 -16.84 4.51 4.45
CA PRO A 144 -16.99 5.62 3.50
C PRO A 144 -15.75 5.86 2.64
N ALA A 145 -14.55 5.61 3.19
CA ALA A 145 -13.29 5.75 2.45
C ALA A 145 -13.20 4.73 1.31
N LEU A 146 -13.54 3.46 1.59
CA LEU A 146 -13.56 2.42 0.56
C LEU A 146 -14.63 2.73 -0.51
N ARG A 147 -15.82 3.19 -0.12
CA ARG A 147 -16.88 3.60 -1.06
C ARG A 147 -16.44 4.72 -1.98
N SER A 148 -15.64 5.66 -1.47
CA SER A 148 -15.12 6.81 -2.25
C SER A 148 -13.93 6.42 -3.13
N LEU A 149 -13.18 5.36 -2.79
CA LEU A 149 -12.09 4.83 -3.60
C LEU A 149 -12.60 4.13 -4.88
N LEU A 150 -13.65 3.31 -4.77
CA LEU A 150 -14.08 2.44 -5.88
C LEU A 150 -14.36 3.18 -7.19
N PRO A 151 -15.02 4.36 -7.22
CA PRO A 151 -15.20 5.14 -8.44
C PRO A 151 -13.91 5.64 -9.10
N LEU A 152 -12.80 5.72 -8.35
CA LEU A 152 -11.48 6.13 -8.88
C LEU A 152 -10.74 5.01 -9.60
N LEU A 153 -11.26 3.78 -9.55
CA LEU A 153 -10.69 2.59 -10.18
C LEU A 153 -11.59 2.08 -11.31
N PRO A 154 -11.76 2.82 -12.42
CA PRO A 154 -12.74 2.51 -13.47
C PRO A 154 -12.48 1.16 -14.17
N ASN A 155 -11.24 0.66 -14.16
CA ASN A 155 -10.86 -0.59 -14.80
C ASN A 155 -10.92 -1.80 -13.85
N LEU A 156 -11.34 -1.60 -12.59
CA LEU A 156 -11.31 -2.64 -11.57
C LEU A 156 -12.25 -3.79 -11.94
N LYS A 157 -11.69 -5.00 -11.98
CA LYS A 157 -12.41 -6.26 -12.29
C LYS A 157 -12.44 -7.21 -11.11
N VAL A 158 -11.40 -7.18 -10.29
CA VAL A 158 -11.20 -8.15 -9.20
C VAL A 158 -10.75 -7.45 -7.93
N VAL A 159 -11.34 -7.82 -6.80
CA VAL A 159 -10.85 -7.45 -5.46
C VAL A 159 -10.36 -8.71 -4.77
N VAL A 160 -9.09 -8.73 -4.39
CA VAL A 160 -8.47 -9.82 -3.65
C VAL A 160 -8.34 -9.42 -2.18
N LEU A 161 -9.03 -10.14 -1.30
CA LEU A 161 -8.95 -9.92 0.13
C LEU A 161 -7.71 -10.61 0.69
N VAL A 162 -6.81 -9.83 1.29
CA VAL A 162 -5.54 -10.30 1.84
C VAL A 162 -5.58 -10.16 3.36
N GLY A 163 -5.51 -11.28 4.08
CA GLY A 163 -5.45 -11.25 5.54
C GLY A 163 -6.51 -12.08 6.27
N GLN A 164 -6.97 -13.21 5.72
CA GLN A 164 -7.60 -14.19 6.58
C GLN A 164 -6.56 -14.67 7.59
N LYS A 165 -6.74 -14.32 8.87
CA LYS A 165 -6.18 -15.13 9.95
C LYS A 165 -6.66 -16.57 9.71
N PRO A 166 -5.77 -17.56 9.62
CA PRO A 166 -6.19 -18.94 9.78
C PRO A 166 -7.05 -18.99 11.05
N PRO A 167 -8.22 -19.64 11.05
CA PRO A 167 -8.95 -19.84 12.30
C PRO A 167 -7.96 -20.40 13.31
N GLU A 168 -7.89 -19.76 14.48
CA GLU A 168 -7.05 -20.20 15.58
C GLU A 168 -7.35 -21.68 15.78
N ARG A 169 -6.35 -22.55 15.54
CA ARG A 169 -6.45 -23.96 15.90
C ARG A 169 -6.56 -23.97 17.42
N LYS A 170 -7.78 -23.90 17.94
CA LYS A 170 -8.05 -24.35 19.30
C LYS A 170 -7.61 -25.81 19.29
N ARG A 171 -6.48 -26.06 19.92
CA ARG A 171 -6.00 -27.40 20.22
C ARG A 171 -7.11 -28.02 21.06
N CYS A 172 -7.96 -28.83 20.44
CA CYS A 172 -8.73 -29.81 21.17
C CYS A 172 -7.70 -30.74 21.80
N PHE A 173 -7.29 -30.42 23.02
CA PHE A 173 -6.75 -31.43 23.90
C PHE A 173 -7.93 -32.31 24.28
N GLY A 174 -7.80 -33.60 23.96
CA GLY A 174 -8.76 -34.61 24.38
C GLY A 174 -8.83 -34.71 25.91
N ASN A 175 -9.98 -35.16 26.39
CA ASN A 175 -10.16 -36.56 26.77
C ASN A 175 -11.60 -36.98 26.44
#